data_AF-A0A7Y6ZKD0-F1
#
_entry.id   AF-A0A7Y6ZKD0-F1
#
_cell.length_a   1.000
_cell.length_b   1.000
_cell.length_c   1.000
_cell.angle_alpha   90.00
_cell.angle_beta   90.00
_cell.angle_gamma   90.00
#
_symmetry.space_group_name_H-M   'P 1'
#
loop_
_entity.id
_entity.type
_entity.pdbx_description
1 polymer ?
#
loop_
_entity_poly.entity_id
_entity_poly.type
_entity_poly.pdbx_seq_one_letter_code
_entity_poly.pdbx_strand_id
1 'polypeptide(L)'
;EVAEIDEDLYGRTSFRAIVDIGLLDVDPKYLLPTDESIEILGASSDMLIMNLGNNPNKYKVGDVLTFDLKYMGALGILNSNYVDKKVIN
;
A
#
# COMPACT_ATOMS: atom_id res chain seq x y z
N GLU A 1 -7.91 22.47 9.88
CA GLU A 1 -7.64 22.10 8.48
C GLU A 1 -8.98 22.08 7.75
N VAL A 2 -9.08 22.74 6.59
CA VAL A 2 -10.31 22.74 5.78
C VAL A 2 -10.10 21.66 4.73
N ALA A 3 -10.96 20.63 4.70
CA ALA A 3 -10.89 19.61 3.68
C ALA A 3 -11.25 20.24 2.32
N GLU A 4 -10.31 20.19 1.38
CA GLU A 4 -10.56 20.57 0.00
C GLU A 4 -11.26 19.40 -0.70
N ILE A 5 -12.44 19.66 -1.27
CA ILE A 5 -13.23 18.65 -1.98
C ILE A 5 -12.98 18.82 -3.47
N ASP A 6 -12.46 17.77 -4.09
CA ASP A 6 -12.34 17.69 -5.54
C ASP A 6 -13.71 17.32 -6.16
N GLU A 7 -14.38 18.30 -6.76
CA GLU A 7 -15.70 18.12 -7.39
C GLU A 7 -15.65 17.20 -8.62
N ASP A 8 -14.49 17.03 -9.28
CA ASP A 8 -14.35 16.15 -10.46
C ASP A 8 -14.51 14.66 -10.10
N LEU A 9 -14.39 14.33 -8.80
CA LEU A 9 -14.60 12.99 -8.27
C LEU A 9 -16.07 12.67 -7.98
N TYR A 10 -16.99 13.62 -8.11
CA TYR A 10 -18.41 13.37 -7.82
C TYR A 10 -19.01 12.29 -8.73
N GLY A 11 -19.68 11.31 -8.12
CA GLY A 11 -20.26 10.17 -8.82
C GLY A 11 -19.25 9.15 -9.36
N ARG A 12 -17.94 9.35 -9.14
CA ARG A 12 -16.91 8.37 -9.47
C ARG A 12 -16.84 7.31 -8.39
N THR A 13 -16.46 6.09 -8.80
CA THR A 13 -16.18 4.98 -7.89
C THR A 13 -14.77 4.48 -8.15
N SER A 14 -14.18 3.84 -7.14
CA SER A 14 -12.86 3.22 -7.26
C SER A 14 -12.80 1.95 -6.45
N PHE A 15 -12.03 0.98 -6.95
CA PHE A 15 -11.69 -0.22 -6.18
C PHE A 15 -10.63 0.14 -5.14
N ARG A 16 -10.80 -0.37 -3.92
CA ARG A 16 -9.83 -0.21 -2.85
C ARG A 16 -9.42 -1.57 -2.31
N ALA A 17 -8.14 -1.72 -1.99
CA ALA A 17 -7.63 -2.88 -1.29
C ALA A 17 -7.19 -2.51 0.12
N ILE A 18 -7.30 -3.49 1.01
CA ILE A 18 -6.71 -3.44 2.33
C ILE A 18 -5.60 -4.49 2.35
N VAL A 19 -4.39 -4.08 2.73
CA VAL A 19 -3.21 -4.93 2.75
C VAL A 19 -2.78 -5.16 4.19
N ASP A 20 -2.39 -6.39 4.51
CA ASP A 20 -1.96 -6.86 5.83
C ASP A 20 -0.52 -6.45 6.15
N ILE A 21 -0.28 -5.13 6.16
CA ILE A 21 0.96 -4.48 6.58
C ILE A 21 0.57 -3.07 7.03
N GLY A 22 1.18 -2.53 8.09
CA GLY A 22 0.82 -1.21 8.60
C GLY A 22 1.99 -0.39 9.14
N LEU A 23 1.66 0.69 9.85
CA LEU A 23 2.63 1.63 10.43
C LEU A 23 3.58 0.97 11.45
N LEU A 24 3.16 -0.12 12.10
CA LEU A 24 4.01 -0.87 13.03
C LEU A 24 5.09 -1.69 12.30
N ASP A 25 4.86 -2.01 11.02
CA ASP A 25 5.81 -2.76 10.19
C ASP A 25 6.76 -1.83 9.44
N VAL A 26 6.20 -0.82 8.77
CA VAL A 26 6.94 0.11 7.91
C VAL A 26 6.16 1.41 7.69
N ASP A 27 6.87 2.54 7.71
CA ASP A 27 6.29 3.83 7.30
C ASP A 27 5.98 3.81 5.79
N PRO A 28 4.72 4.01 5.35
CA PRO A 28 4.32 3.92 3.95
C PRO A 28 5.12 4.82 3.01
N LYS A 29 5.72 5.91 3.50
CA LYS A 29 6.57 6.80 2.68
C LYS A 29 7.83 6.11 2.14
N TYR A 30 8.19 4.96 2.71
CA TYR A 30 9.31 4.13 2.28
C TYR A 30 8.90 2.98 1.35
N LEU A 31 7.60 2.80 1.11
CA LEU A 31 7.06 1.84 0.15
C LEU A 31 6.83 2.52 -1.20
N LEU A 32 7.19 1.83 -2.27
CA LEU A 32 6.97 2.28 -3.64
C LEU A 32 6.21 1.16 -4.36
N PRO A 33 4.91 1.33 -4.68
CA PRO A 33 4.19 0.32 -5.44
C PRO A 33 4.90 0.04 -6.77
N THR A 34 5.13 -1.24 -7.09
CA THR A 34 5.72 -1.63 -8.38
C THR A 34 4.74 -1.45 -9.53
N ASP A 35 3.45 -1.50 -9.24
CA ASP A 35 2.36 -1.14 -10.13
C ASP A 35 2.08 0.36 -9.98
N GLU A 36 2.52 1.18 -10.94
CA GLU A 36 2.33 2.64 -10.88
C GLU A 36 0.86 3.07 -11.00
N SER A 37 -0.06 2.15 -11.35
CA SER A 37 -1.49 2.45 -11.44
C SER A 37 -2.23 2.41 -10.10
N ILE A 38 -1.55 1.97 -9.03
CA ILE A 38 -2.12 1.90 -7.68
C ILE A 38 -1.44 2.92 -6.76
N GLU A 39 -2.20 3.44 -5.80
CA GLU A 39 -1.70 4.46 -4.88
C GLU A 39 -1.96 4.09 -3.42
N ILE A 40 -1.07 4.51 -2.51
CA ILE A 40 -1.30 4.36 -1.07
C ILE A 40 -2.15 5.56 -0.62
N LEU A 41 -3.36 5.30 -0.12
CA LEU A 41 -4.27 6.33 0.40
C LEU A 41 -4.03 6.63 1.88
N GLY A 42 -3.55 5.65 2.63
CA GLY A 42 -3.33 5.79 4.06
C GLY A 42 -2.97 4.49 4.75
N ALA A 43 -2.74 4.56 6.06
CA ALA A 43 -2.31 3.44 6.87
C ALA A 43 -2.91 3.49 8.29
N SER A 44 -3.14 2.31 8.85
CA SER A 44 -3.41 2.02 10.26
C SER A 44 -2.15 1.43 10.92
N SER A 45 -2.24 1.03 12.19
CA SER A 45 -1.20 0.26 12.87
C SER A 45 -0.77 -0.99 12.11
N ASP A 46 -1.74 -1.68 11.48
CA ASP A 46 -1.66 -3.05 10.97
C ASP A 46 -2.15 -3.19 9.52
N MET A 47 -2.55 -2.09 8.87
CA MET A 47 -3.14 -2.14 7.54
C MET A 47 -2.75 -0.96 6.66
N LEU A 48 -2.62 -1.19 5.34
CA LEU A 48 -2.57 -0.14 4.33
C LEU A 48 -3.87 -0.10 3.55
N ILE A 49 -4.30 1.11 3.18
CA ILE A 49 -5.40 1.33 2.24
C ILE A 49 -4.79 1.70 0.90
N MET A 50 -5.08 0.92 -0.14
CA MET A 50 -4.64 1.14 -1.50
C MET A 50 -5.81 1.58 -2.38
N ASN A 51 -5.59 2.57 -3.25
CA ASN A 51 -6.47 2.82 -4.38
C ASN A 51 -6.02 1.96 -5.56
N LEU A 52 -6.93 1.18 -6.12
CA LEU A 52 -6.69 0.37 -7.33
C LEU A 52 -7.30 1.02 -8.59
N GLY A 53 -7.94 2.18 -8.45
CA GLY A 53 -8.63 2.85 -9.56
C GLY A 53 -9.72 1.96 -10.15
N ASN A 54 -9.62 1.72 -11.46
CA ASN A 54 -10.52 0.81 -12.19
C ASN A 54 -10.12 -0.68 -12.09
N ASN A 55 -9.08 -1.01 -11.32
CA ASN A 55 -8.53 -2.35 -11.13
C ASN A 55 -8.25 -3.11 -12.45
N PRO A 56 -7.43 -2.55 -13.37
CA PRO A 56 -7.15 -3.17 -14.67
C PRO A 56 -6.51 -4.56 -14.54
N ASN A 57 -5.70 -4.76 -13.49
CA ASN A 57 -5.01 -6.00 -13.18
C ASN A 57 -5.89 -7.03 -12.45
N LYS A 58 -7.16 -6.69 -12.16
CA LYS A 58 -8.17 -7.57 -11.53
C LYS A 58 -7.69 -8.18 -10.21
N TYR A 59 -6.99 -7.39 -9.39
CA TYR A 59 -6.62 -7.79 -8.04
C TYR A 59 -7.88 -8.19 -7.26
N LYS A 60 -7.76 -9.29 -6.50
CA LYS A 60 -8.78 -9.83 -5.60
C LYS A 60 -8.14 -10.24 -4.27
N VAL A 61 -8.97 -10.53 -3.28
CA VAL A 61 -8.53 -11.05 -1.98
C VAL A 61 -7.67 -12.30 -2.18
N GLY A 62 -6.51 -12.33 -1.52
CA GLY A 62 -5.52 -13.40 -1.62
C GLY A 62 -4.44 -13.16 -2.68
N ASP A 63 -4.59 -12.16 -3.56
CA ASP A 63 -3.51 -11.72 -4.43
C ASP A 63 -2.45 -10.93 -3.63
N VAL A 64 -1.25 -10.83 -4.18
CA VAL A 64 -0.10 -10.14 -3.56
C VAL A 64 0.17 -8.83 -4.28
N LEU A 65 0.36 -7.76 -3.51
CA LEU A 65 0.89 -6.48 -4.01
C LEU A 65 2.38 -6.40 -3.69
N THR A 66 3.17 -5.98 -4.68
CA THR A 66 4.63 -5.88 -4.55
C THR A 66 5.05 -4.42 -4.46
N PHE A 67 5.95 -4.15 -3.53
CA PHE A 67 6.51 -2.83 -3.30
C PHE A 67 8.03 -2.90 -3.39
N ASP A 68 8.61 -1.94 -4.09
CA ASP A 68 10.01 -1.60 -3.91
C ASP A 68 10.17 -0.82 -2.61
N LEU A 69 11.36 -0.92 -2.00
CA LEU A 69 11.66 -0.34 -0.71
C LEU A 69 12.74 0.72 -0.82
N LYS A 70 12.49 1.90 -0.23
CA LYS A 70 13.57 2.83 0.11
C LYS A 70 14.44 2.22 1.20
N TYR A 71 15.71 2.63 1.25
CA TYR A 71 16.69 2.09 2.20
C TYR A 71 16.19 2.03 3.65
N MET A 72 15.56 3.08 4.17
CA MET A 72 15.05 3.10 5.54
C MET A 72 13.88 2.13 5.76
N GLY A 73 13.04 1.90 4.74
CA GLY A 73 12.00 0.88 4.79
C GLY A 73 12.59 -0.52 4.81
N ALA A 74 13.56 -0.80 3.94
CA ALA A 74 14.28 -2.06 3.92
C ALA A 74 14.98 -2.35 5.25
N LEU A 75 15.69 -1.36 5.81
CA LEU A 75 16.35 -1.49 7.11
C LEU A 75 15.36 -1.82 8.23
N GLY A 76 14.21 -1.15 8.27
CA GLY A 76 13.15 -1.41 9.26
C GLY A 76 12.58 -2.82 9.14
N ILE A 77 12.12 -3.18 7.93
CA ILE A 77 11.51 -4.49 7.66
C ILE A 77 12.49 -5.64 7.96
N LEU A 78 13.75 -5.51 7.55
CA LEU A 78 14.77 -6.54 7.79
C LEU A 78 15.05 -6.76 9.28
N ASN A 79 14.84 -5.75 10.13
CA ASN A 79 15.00 -5.85 11.59
C ASN A 79 13.70 -6.17 12.36
N SER A 80 12.54 -6.21 11.70
CA SER A 80 11.26 -6.49 12.37
C SER A 80 11.11 -7.98 12.69
N ASN A 81 10.67 -8.38 13.88
CA ASN A 81 10.33 -9.79 14.16
C ASN A 81 8.96 -10.21 13.63
N TYR A 82 8.16 -9.26 13.14
CA TYR A 82 6.78 -9.47 12.70
C TYR A 82 6.65 -9.68 11.18
N VAL A 83 7.73 -9.44 10.42
CA VAL A 83 7.77 -9.64 8.98
C VAL A 83 8.60 -10.88 8.64
N ASP A 84 8.04 -11.81 7.89
CA ASP A 84 8.76 -12.99 7.41
C ASP A 84 9.75 -12.62 6.28
N LYS A 85 10.92 -13.27 6.26
CA LYS A 85 11.96 -13.05 5.24
C LYS A 85 12.23 -14.34 4.50
N LYS A 86 11.88 -14.33 3.21
CA LYS A 86 12.11 -15.44 2.32
C LYS A 86 13.15 -15.08 1.26
N VAL A 87 14.28 -15.78 1.26
CA VAL A 87 15.25 -15.70 0.18
C VAL A 87 14.75 -16.53 -1.00
N ILE A 88 14.70 -15.92 -2.19
CA ILE A 88 14.33 -16.59 -3.43
C ILE A 88 15.62 -16.74 -4.25
N ASN A 89 15.94 -17.98 -4.62
CA ASN A 89 17.10 -18.33 -5.47
C ASN A 89 16.68 -18.46 -6.94
#